data_AF-A0A1D2QU66-F1
#
_entry.id   AF-A0A1D2QU66-F1
#
_cell.length_a   1.000
_cell.length_b   1.000
_cell.length_c   1.000
_cell.angle_alpha   90.00
_cell.angle_beta   90.00
_cell.angle_gamma   90.00
#
_symmetry.space_group_name_H-M   'P 1'
#
loop_
_entity.id
_entity.type
_entity.pdbx_description
1 polymer ?
#
loop_
_entity_poly.entity_id
_entity_poly.type
_entity_poly.pdbx_seq_one_letter_code
_entity_poly.pdbx_strand_id
1 'polypeptide(L)' 'MTTPEKVFPQFKLGAMIFFLGLVVIYSSSQLLHPSIVQEVITLIGLILIGWGFLLSMWSQVRMLTGRILRFFAEDQIRK' A
#
# COMPACT_ATOMS: atom_id res chain seq x y z
N MET A 1 -4.84 -4.32 20.71
CA MET A 1 -3.61 -5.05 20.30
C MET A 1 -3.64 -5.24 18.79
N THR A 2 -2.73 -4.61 18.05
CA THR A 2 -2.54 -4.90 16.61
C THR A 2 -1.77 -6.22 16.47
N THR A 3 -2.48 -7.31 16.14
CA THR A 3 -1.82 -8.60 15.91
C THR A 3 -1.09 -8.57 14.56
N PRO A 4 0.18 -8.99 14.49
CA PRO A 4 0.95 -9.02 13.23
C PRO A 4 0.23 -9.75 12.09
N GLU A 5 -0.53 -10.79 12.46
CA GLU A 5 -1.32 -11.64 11.58
C GLU A 5 -2.37 -10.88 10.76
N LYS A 6 -2.89 -9.76 11.26
CA LYS A 6 -3.88 -8.94 10.54
C LYS A 6 -3.24 -7.80 9.74
N VAL A 7 -2.05 -7.35 10.13
CA VAL A 7 -1.40 -6.18 9.51
C VAL A 7 -0.59 -6.58 8.28
N PHE A 8 0.08 -7.73 8.31
CA PHE A 8 0.89 -8.20 7.19
C PHE A 8 0.07 -8.50 5.92
N PRO A 9 -1.11 -9.16 5.99
CA PRO A 9 -1.96 -9.34 4.82
C PRO A 9 -2.49 -8.04 4.24
N GLN A 10 -2.79 -7.04 5.07
CA GLN A 10 -3.25 -5.71 4.62
C GLN A 10 -2.15 -4.96 3.87
N PHE A 11 -0.91 -5.02 4.38
CA PHE A 11 0.25 -4.48 3.68
C PHE A 11 0.44 -5.18 2.32
N LYS A 12 0.41 -6.52 2.29
CA LYS A 12 0.56 -7.29 1.05
C LYS A 12 -0.53 -6.95 0.04
N LEU A 13 -1.79 -6.85 0.49
CA LEU A 13 -2.91 -6.48 -0.36
C LEU A 13 -2.73 -5.07 -0.96
N GLY A 14 -2.35 -4.10 -0.14
CA GLY A 14 -2.06 -2.75 -0.60
C GLY A 14 -0.94 -2.74 -1.64
N ALA A 15 0.15 -3.48 -1.40
CA ALA A 15 1.27 -3.58 -2.31
C ALA A 15 0.86 -4.23 -3.64
N MET A 16 0.05 -5.29 -3.59
CA MET A 16 -0.48 -5.94 -4.79
C MET A 16 -1.34 -4.98 -5.64
N ILE A 17 -2.23 -4.20 -5.00
CA ILE A 17 -3.06 -3.21 -5.70
C ILE A 17 -2.19 -2.08 -6.30
N PHE A 18 -1.18 -1.64 -5.56
CA PHE A 18 -0.23 -0.62 -6.03
C PHE A 18 0.50 -1.09 -7.29
N PHE A 19 1.08 -2.29 -7.26
CA PHE A 19 1.78 -2.86 -8.42
C PHE A 19 0.83 -3.14 -9.59
N LEU A 20 -0.40 -3.58 -9.31
CA LEU A 20 -1.42 -3.73 -10.35
C LEU A 20 -1.67 -2.40 -11.06
N GLY A 21 -1.80 -1.30 -10.31
CA GLY A 21 -1.96 0.04 -10.89
C GLY A 21 -0.77 0.44 -11.77
N LEU A 22 0.48 0.14 -11.36
CA LEU A 22 1.67 0.37 -12.18
C LEU A 22 1.64 -0.44 -13.49
N VAL A 23 1.26 -1.72 -13.43
CA VAL A 23 1.12 -2.58 -14.61
C VAL A 23 0.06 -2.04 -15.56
N VAL A 24 -1.06 -1.53 -15.03
CA VAL A 24 -2.12 -0.91 -15.84
C VAL A 24 -1.61 0.34 -16.56
N ILE A 25 -0.93 1.25 -15.87
CA ILE A 25 -0.36 2.46 -16.50
C ILE A 25 0.67 2.09 -17.57
N TYR A 26 1.60 1.19 -17.25
CA TYR A 26 2.64 0.76 -18.19
C TYR A 26 2.03 0.08 -19.42
N SER A 27 1.04 -0.78 -19.23
CA SER A 27 0.36 -1.45 -20.35
C SER A 27 -0.43 -0.45 -21.20
N SER A 28 -1.11 0.51 -20.56
CA SER A 28 -1.83 1.60 -21.24
C SER A 28 -0.90 2.43 -22.11
N SER A 29 0.29 2.78 -21.62
CA SER A 29 1.25 3.58 -22.39
C SER A 29 1.89 2.83 -23.56
N GLN A 30 1.99 1.50 -23.48
CA GLN A 30 2.65 0.68 -24.50
C GLN A 30 1.68 0.15 -25.57
N LEU A 31 0.44 -0.16 -25.18
CA LEU A 31 -0.52 -0.88 -26.04
C LEU A 31 -1.57 0.03 -26.67
N LEU A 32 -1.80 1.22 -26.11
CA LEU A 32 -2.81 2.14 -26.61
C LEU A 32 -2.16 3.35 -27.28
N HIS A 33 -2.71 3.75 -28.42
CA HIS A 33 -2.38 5.03 -29.02
C HIS A 33 -2.95 6.19 -28.18
N PRO A 34 -2.30 7.38 -28.23
CA PRO A 34 -2.80 8.57 -27.56
C PRO A 34 -4.27 8.83 -27.89
N SER A 35 -5.12 8.73 -26.88
CA SER A 35 -6.58 8.81 -27.01
C SER A 35 -7.24 9.01 -25.65
N ILE A 36 -8.48 9.50 -25.64
CA ILE A 36 -9.27 9.65 -24.41
C ILE A 36 -9.39 8.31 -23.65
N VAL A 37 -9.45 7.19 -24.36
CA VAL A 37 -9.50 5.85 -23.74
C VAL A 37 -8.21 5.57 -22.96
N GLN A 38 -7.05 5.87 -23.55
CA GLN A 38 -5.75 5.72 -22.89
C GLN A 38 -5.64 6.62 -21.64
N GLU A 39 -6.14 7.85 -21.70
CA GLU A 39 -6.17 8.76 -20.55
C GLU A 39 -7.04 8.23 -19.41
N VAL A 40 -8.25 7.75 -19.70
CA VAL A 40 -9.16 7.18 -18.69
C VAL A 40 -8.57 5.93 -18.05
N ILE A 41 -7.95 5.04 -18.83
CA ILE A 41 -7.30 3.84 -18.29
C ILE A 41 -6.10 4.23 -17.42
N THR A 42 -5.33 5.25 -17.83
CA THR A 42 -4.23 5.79 -17.03
C THR A 42 -4.73 6.37 -15.70
N LEU A 43 -5.85 7.09 -15.71
CA LEU A 43 -6.48 7.62 -14.50
C LEU A 43 -6.93 6.50 -13.55
N ILE A 44 -7.52 5.43 -14.07
CA ILE A 44 -7.86 4.23 -13.27
C ILE A 44 -6.59 3.64 -12.64
N GLY A 45 -5.51 3.51 -13.42
CA GLY A 45 -4.21 3.07 -12.91
C GLY A 45 -3.68 3.95 -11.77
N LEU A 46 -3.80 5.28 -11.89
CA LEU A 46 -3.39 6.23 -10.85
C LEU A 46 -4.22 6.08 -9.56
N ILE A 47 -5.54 5.85 -9.68
CA ILE A 47 -6.41 5.60 -8.53
C ILE A 47 -5.98 4.30 -7.82
N LEU A 48 -5.69 3.24 -8.57
CA LEU A 48 -5.20 1.97 -8.00
C LEU A 48 -3.86 2.16 -7.27
N ILE A 49 -2.91 2.89 -7.87
CA ILE A 49 -1.62 3.22 -7.25
C ILE A 49 -1.85 3.97 -5.93
N GLY A 50 -2.63 5.05 -5.97
CA GLY A 50 -2.92 5.86 -4.79
C GLY A 50 -3.56 5.05 -3.67
N TRP A 51 -4.57 4.24 -4.01
CA TRP A 51 -5.27 3.41 -3.03
C TRP A 51 -4.39 2.30 -2.44
N GLY A 52 -3.65 1.59 -3.29
CA GLY A 52 -2.72 0.55 -2.86
C GLY A 52 -1.60 1.10 -1.98
N PHE A 53 -1.09 2.29 -2.31
CA PHE A 53 -0.10 3.01 -1.50
C PHE A 53 -0.67 3.36 -0.12
N LEU A 54 -1.86 3.96 -0.05
CA LEU A 54 -2.48 4.34 1.22
C LEU A 54 -2.72 3.12 2.12
N LEU A 55 -3.22 2.01 1.58
CA LEU A 55 -3.43 0.76 2.34
C LEU A 55 -2.10 0.18 2.87
N SER A 56 -1.06 0.19 2.03
CA SER A 56 0.27 -0.28 2.43
C SER A 56 0.88 0.59 3.52
N MET A 57 0.84 1.92 3.33
CA MET A 57 1.36 2.89 4.29
C MET A 57 0.62 2.82 5.62
N TRP A 58 -0.71 2.71 5.60
CA TRP A 58 -1.50 2.57 6.82
C TRP A 58 -1.10 1.34 7.63
N SER A 59 -0.89 0.21 6.93
CA SER A 59 -0.43 -1.03 7.55
C SER A 59 0.97 -0.88 8.14
N GLN A 60 1.88 -0.22 7.41
CA GLN A 60 3.25 0.01 7.84
C GLN A 60 3.33 0.92 9.07
N VAL A 61 2.56 2.01 9.09
CA VAL A 61 2.46 2.92 10.25
C VAL A 61 1.96 2.16 11.48
N ARG A 62 0.91 1.35 11.35
CA ARG A 62 0.40 0.52 12.47
C ARG A 62 1.44 -0.46 13.01
N MET A 63 2.25 -1.05 12.12
CA MET A 63 3.35 -1.92 12.51
C MET A 63 4.44 -1.17 13.28
N LEU A 64 4.82 0.02 12.80
CA LEU A 64 5.81 0.88 13.44
C LEU A 64 5.35 1.34 14.83
N THR A 65 4.13 1.86 14.94
CA THR A 65 3.54 2.27 16.24
C THR A 65 3.49 1.10 17.22
N GLY A 66 3.12 -0.10 16.74
CA GLY A 66 3.11 -1.31 17.57
C GLY A 66 4.49 -1.69 18.11
N ARG A 67 5.55 -1.56 17.30
CA ARG A 67 6.93 -1.81 17.74
C ARG A 67 7.39 -0.79 18.77
N ILE A 68 7.14 0.50 18.53
CA ILE A 68 7.54 1.59 19.42
C ILE A 68 6.86 1.45 20.79
N LEU A 69 5.55 1.17 20.82
CA LEU A 69 4.81 0.98 22.08
C LEU A 69 5.33 -0.22 22.88
N ARG A 70 5.69 -1.33 22.22
CA ARG A 70 6.30 -2.49 22.90
C ARG A 70 7.67 -2.15 23.47
N PHE A 71 8.51 -1.43 22.73
CA PHE A 71 9.81 -1.00 23.19
C PHE A 71 9.73 -0.17 24.48
N PHE A 72 8.82 0.80 24.54
CA PHE A 72 8.61 1.59 25.76
C PHE A 72 7.99 0.78 26.93
N ALA A 73 7.12 -0.18 26.63
CA ALA A 73 6.54 -1.06 27.65
C ALA A 73 7.56 -2.02 28.26
N GLU A 74 8.47 -2.58 27.45
CA GLU A 74 9.54 -3.47 27.92
C GLU A 74 10.60 -2.73 28.74
N ASP A 75 10.92 -1.47 28.40
CA ASP A 75 11.88 -0.64 29.15
C ASP A 75 11.38 -0.29 30.57
N GLN A 76 10.06 -0.11 30.75
CA GLN A 76 9.46 0.13 32.07
C GLN A 76 9.49 -1.10 32.99
N ILE A 77 9.48 -2.33 32.44
CA ILE A 77 9.50 -3.56 33.23
C ILE A 77 10.93 -3.89 33.72
N ARG A 78 11.96 -3.29 33.12
CA ARG A 78 13.37 -3.53 33.45
C ARG A 78 13.94 -2.55 34.49
N LYS A 79 13.16 -1.55 34.93
CA LYS A 79 13.47 -0.64 36.04
C LYS A 79 12.79 -1.10 37.32
#